data_AF-A0A918LB01-F1
#
_entry.id   AF-A0A918LB01-F1
#
_cell.length_a   1.000
_cell.length_b   1.000
_cell.length_c   1.000
_cell.angle_alpha   90.00
_cell.angle_beta   90.00
_cell.angle_gamma   90.00
#
_symmetry.space_group_name_H-M   'P 1'
#
loop_
_entity.id
_entity.type
_entity.pdbx_description
1 polymer ?
#
loop_
_entity_poly.entity_id
_entity_poly.type
_entity_poly.pdbx_seq_one_letter_code
_entity_poly.pdbx_strand_id
1 'polypeptide(L)' 'MEANMSRRTECPECLGSGLAPNRKDFCRRCGGIGQIPRLRHPARA' A
#
# COMPACT_ATOMS: atom_id res chain seq x y z
N MET A 1 11.46 20.79 3.84
CA MET A 1 10.41 20.46 2.86
C MET A 1 9.52 19.40 3.51
N GLU A 2 8.45 19.84 4.17
CA GLU A 2 7.58 18.95 4.96
C GLU A 2 6.58 18.28 4.01
N ALA A 3 6.93 17.10 3.51
CA ALA A 3 6.09 16.35 2.59
C ALA A 3 4.94 15.66 3.35
N ASN A 4 3.78 16.33 3.31
CA ASN A 4 2.47 15.74 3.04
C ASN A 4 2.03 14.57 3.93
N MET A 5 1.08 14.84 4.84
CA MET A 5 0.21 13.87 5.52
C MET A 5 -0.63 13.03 4.53
N SER A 6 0.02 12.25 3.67
CA SER A 6 -0.65 11.16 3.00
C SER A 6 -0.93 10.08 4.04
N ARG A 7 -2.22 9.86 4.37
CA ARG A 7 -2.68 8.76 5.24
C ARG A 7 -2.47 7.38 4.59
N ARG A 8 -1.60 7.29 3.58
CA ARG A 8 -1.27 6.09 2.83
C ARG A 8 0.23 5.88 2.95
N THR A 9 0.61 4.62 3.01
CA THR A 9 2.01 4.19 3.01
C THR A 9 2.23 3.32 1.80
N GLU A 10 3.49 3.22 1.38
CA GLU A 10 3.88 2.28 0.34
C GLU A 10 3.41 0.87 0.73
N CYS A 11 2.86 0.14 -0.25
CA CYS A 11 2.48 -1.25 -0.05
C CYS A 11 3.77 -2.08 0.10
N PRO A 12 4.01 -2.71 1.26
CA PRO A 12 5.28 -3.41 1.50
C PRO A 12 5.39 -4.75 0.77
N GLU A 13 4.30 -5.23 0.14
CA GLU A 13 4.32 -6.47 -0.63
C GLU A 13 4.84 -6.24 -2.06
N CYS A 14 4.44 -5.14 -2.69
CA CYS A 14 4.87 -4.78 -4.04
C CYS A 14 5.88 -3.63 -4.06
N LEU A 15 6.28 -3.11 -2.90
CA LEU A 15 7.23 -2.00 -2.75
C LEU A 15 6.88 -0.82 -3.67
N GLY A 16 5.61 -0.39 -3.64
CA GLY A 16 5.16 0.73 -4.48
C GLY A 16 4.81 0.36 -5.93
N SER A 17 5.22 -0.81 -6.43
CA SER A 17 5.02 -1.18 -7.84
C SER A 17 3.56 -1.40 -8.25
N GLY A 18 2.68 -1.75 -7.32
CA GLY A 18 1.29 -2.14 -7.62
C GLY A 18 1.14 -3.49 -8.31
N LEU A 19 2.22 -4.16 -8.71
CA LEU A 19 2.18 -5.43 -9.43
C LEU A 19 2.46 -6.61 -8.50
N ALA A 20 1.90 -7.76 -8.83
CA ALA A 20 2.25 -9.04 -8.24
C ALA A 20 3.67 -9.47 -8.69
N PRO A 21 4.30 -10.45 -8.01
CA PRO A 21 5.67 -10.88 -8.32
C PRO A 21 5.87 -11.34 -9.77
N ASN A 22 4.82 -11.88 -10.40
CA ASN A 22 4.84 -12.30 -11.80
C ASN A 22 4.74 -11.12 -12.80
N ARG A 23 4.59 -9.88 -12.31
CA ARG A 23 4.47 -8.63 -13.08
C ARG A 23 3.38 -8.62 -14.17
N LYS A 24 2.45 -9.56 -14.11
CA LYS A 24 1.32 -9.67 -15.04
C LYS A 24 0.00 -9.38 -14.33
N ASP A 25 -0.11 -9.78 -13.07
CA ASP A 25 -1.27 -9.51 -12.23
C ASP A 25 -1.04 -8.30 -11.33
N PHE A 26 -2.14 -7.73 -10.85
CA PHE A 26 -2.09 -6.69 -9.83
C PHE A 26 -1.73 -7.28 -8.47
N CYS A 27 -1.00 -6.51 -7.66
CA CYS A 27 -0.69 -6.88 -6.28
C CYS A 27 -1.98 -7.09 -5.50
N ARG A 28 -2.18 -8.31 -4.97
CA ARG A 28 -3.43 -8.70 -4.29
C ARG A 28 -3.67 -7.90 -3.01
N ARG A 29 -2.60 -7.43 -2.36
CA ARG A 29 -2.70 -6.64 -1.12
C ARG A 29 -3.18 -5.21 -1.33
N CYS A 30 -2.71 -4.54 -2.40
CA CYS A 30 -3.08 -3.14 -2.69
C CYS A 30 -4.02 -2.98 -3.88
N GLY A 31 -4.36 -4.07 -4.57
CA GLY A 31 -5.25 -4.06 -5.75
C GLY A 31 -4.71 -3.25 -6.92
N GLY A 32 -3.38 -3.17 -7.11
CA GLY A 32 -2.79 -2.39 -8.21
C GLY A 32 -2.30 -0.99 -7.83
N ILE A 33 -2.65 -0.49 -6.65
CA ILE A 33 -2.45 0.93 -6.28
C ILE A 33 -0.98 1.24 -5.93
N GLY A 34 -0.23 0.26 -5.44
CA GLY A 34 1.14 0.45 -4.92
C GLY A 34 1.19 1.09 -3.53
N GLN A 35 0.07 1.59 -3.02
CA GLN A 35 -0.04 2.19 -1.69
C GLN A 35 -1.26 1.64 -0.96
N ILE A 36 -1.15 1.52 0.36
CA ILE A 36 -2.24 1.08 1.24
C ILE A 36 -2.51 2.16 2.29
N PRO A 37 -3.76 2.34 2.74
CA PRO A 37 -4.03 3.25 3.86
C PRO A 37 -3.21 2.82 5.08
N ARG A 38 -2.63 3.80 5.77
CA ARG A 38 -2.12 3.62 7.13
C ARG A 38 -3.35 3.38 8.00
N LEU A 39 -3.77 2.12 8.09
CA LEU A 39 -4.74 1.70 9.08
C LEU A 39 -4.15 2.09 10.43
N ARG A 40 -4.66 3.16 11.04
CA ARG A 40 -4.59 3.26 12.49
C ARG A 40 -5.29 1.99 12.95
N HIS A 41 -4.55 1.13 13.64
CA HIS A 41 -5.07 -0.11 14.18
C HIS A 41 -6.51 0.13 14.64
N PRO A 42 -7.52 -0.65 14.18
CA PRO A 42 -8.76 -0.67 14.92
C PRO A 42 -8.32 -1.09 16.32
N ALA A 43 -8.50 -0.20 17.30
CA ALA A 43 -8.39 -0.58 18.69
C ALA A 43 -9.20 -1.86 18.81
N ARG A 44 -8.51 -2.97 19.11
CA ARG A 44 -9.14 -4.26 19.37
C ARG A 44 -10.29 -3.97 20.35
N ALA A 45 -11.52 -4.17 19.89
CA ALA A 45 -12.70 -4.22 20.75
C ALA A 45 -12.80 -5.62 21.36
#